data_AF-A0A956LP27-F1
#
_entry.id   AF-A0A956LP27-F1
#
_cell.length_a   1.000
_cell.length_b   1.000
_cell.length_c   1.000
_cell.angle_alpha   90.00
_cell.angle_beta   90.00
_cell.angle_gamma   90.00
#
_symmetry.space_group_name_H-M   'P 1'
#
loop_
_entity.id
_entity.type
_entity.pdbx_description
1 polymer ?
#
loop_
_entity_poly.entity_id
_entity_poly.type
_entity_poly.pdbx_seq_one_letter_code
_entity_poly.pdbx_strand_id
1 'polypeptide(L)'
;MTEAPSDQLGLIHALARDPKLQSLSDFRPAFNLVAALGQARSELAHSGVLAALLDPCVHRSGDAILRELVRDLGEHEDLEEVPRRRVRDVLEDKRWSVTVERERYRIDVLVNIHCPSGDLVLGIENKIDAGEQDRQLERYQSTLLTCFPNHAVRLLVYLSPDGRAPKTASRDLDVPCLVMGYEWLAGLLEGLLEGESIDKRDRAGIRAFLEHVSEELVGTKTVKTLAREIWRDHAQALRLLYRHQPELEDIKDAYCEGIKSKLGDDAKLLLYPPQRGALSEIKLELKSWTERGIPLTFMLFGRPGQAAQLRVVVYRDAYKTHEATLRRWATTAQVAEGAGFRLDPKFRPISGWGVWRRVFAEEDEPASSFFGGGSYDEKTASEALRRLFELIDLLRPSVESMPRSGAK
;
A
#
# COMPACT_ATOMS: atom_id res chain seq x y z
N MET A 1 30.68 -22.68 10.43
CA MET A 1 30.61 -24.02 9.81
C MET A 1 29.77 -23.87 8.56
N THR A 2 30.36 -24.06 7.38
CA THR A 2 29.65 -24.10 6.09
C THR A 2 29.06 -25.50 5.94
N GLU A 3 27.72 -25.61 6.00
CA GLU A 3 26.99 -26.87 5.76
C GLU A 3 27.24 -27.38 4.33
N ALA A 4 27.22 -28.71 4.15
CA ALA A 4 27.52 -29.34 2.88
C ALA A 4 26.43 -29.01 1.82
N PRO A 5 26.79 -28.89 0.52
CA PRO A 5 25.82 -28.56 -0.54
C PRO A 5 24.62 -29.52 -0.64
N SER A 6 24.77 -30.80 -0.26
CA SER A 6 23.66 -31.77 -0.25
C SER A 6 22.57 -31.42 0.75
N ASP A 7 22.95 -30.80 1.87
CA ASP A 7 22.02 -30.49 2.96
C ASP A 7 21.17 -29.27 2.60
N GLN A 8 21.72 -28.31 1.85
CA GLN A 8 21.02 -27.12 1.38
C GLN A 8 19.92 -27.44 0.36
N LEU A 9 20.19 -28.35 -0.58
CA LEU A 9 19.20 -28.83 -1.56
C LEU A 9 18.04 -29.57 -0.87
N GLY A 10 18.34 -30.36 0.16
CA GLY A 10 17.33 -31.03 0.98
C GLY A 10 16.36 -30.04 1.64
N LEU A 11 16.87 -28.92 2.16
CA LEU A 11 16.06 -27.86 2.76
C LEU A 11 15.11 -27.18 1.75
N ILE A 12 15.60 -26.85 0.55
CA ILE A 12 14.74 -26.25 -0.51
C ILE A 12 13.65 -27.25 -0.93
N HIS A 13 14.01 -28.51 -1.15
CA HIS A 13 13.03 -29.53 -1.56
C HIS A 13 11.96 -29.80 -0.49
N ALA A 14 12.33 -29.74 0.79
CA ALA A 14 11.38 -29.86 1.89
C ALA A 14 10.38 -28.69 1.89
N LEU A 15 10.86 -27.45 1.76
CA LEU A 15 10.00 -26.26 1.66
C LEU A 15 9.06 -26.35 0.44
N ALA A 16 9.58 -26.72 -0.73
CA ALA A 16 8.80 -26.79 -1.97
C ALA A 16 7.68 -27.84 -1.94
N ARG A 17 7.79 -28.85 -1.07
CA ARG A 17 6.78 -29.91 -0.89
C ARG A 17 5.85 -29.67 0.29
N ASP A 18 6.06 -28.62 1.06
CA ASP A 18 5.24 -28.35 2.24
C ASP A 18 3.81 -27.96 1.82
N PRO A 19 2.77 -28.68 2.27
CA PRO A 19 1.38 -28.39 1.91
C PRO A 19 0.92 -27.00 2.39
N LYS A 20 1.56 -26.40 3.39
CA LYS A 20 1.30 -25.02 3.83
C LYS A 20 1.69 -24.01 2.76
N LEU A 21 2.77 -24.27 2.02
CA LEU A 21 3.18 -23.42 0.90
C LEU A 21 2.19 -23.52 -0.27
N GLN A 22 1.66 -24.73 -0.53
CA GLN A 22 0.59 -24.93 -1.51
C GLN A 22 -0.71 -24.24 -1.08
N SER A 23 -1.05 -24.30 0.21
CA SER A 23 -2.20 -23.60 0.77
C SER A 23 -2.09 -22.08 0.61
N LEU A 24 -0.87 -21.52 0.64
CA LEU A 24 -0.64 -20.11 0.30
C LEU A 24 -0.81 -19.82 -1.19
N SER A 25 -0.35 -20.70 -2.09
CA SER A 25 -0.50 -20.46 -3.54
C SER A 25 -1.95 -20.52 -3.99
N ASP A 26 -2.74 -21.38 -3.36
CA ASP A 26 -4.16 -21.58 -3.67
C ASP A 26 -5.07 -20.62 -2.89
N PHE A 27 -4.51 -19.86 -1.93
CA PHE A 27 -5.27 -18.88 -1.19
C PHE A 27 -5.91 -17.87 -2.15
N ARG A 28 -7.23 -17.79 -2.08
CA ARG A 28 -8.02 -16.72 -2.67
C ARG A 28 -8.83 -16.11 -1.53
N PRO A 29 -8.77 -14.79 -1.32
CA PRO A 29 -9.60 -14.15 -0.31
C PRO A 29 -11.08 -14.41 -0.63
N ALA A 30 -11.93 -14.44 0.40
CA ALA A 30 -13.36 -14.52 0.18
C ALA A 30 -13.85 -13.29 -0.61
N PHE A 31 -14.99 -13.40 -1.29
CA PHE A 31 -15.58 -12.24 -1.96
C PHE A 31 -15.99 -11.21 -0.91
N ASN A 32 -15.30 -10.08 -0.90
CA ASN A 32 -15.53 -8.99 0.04
C ASN A 32 -16.17 -7.80 -0.67
N LEU A 33 -17.43 -7.50 -0.34
CA LEU A 33 -18.19 -6.44 -0.99
C LEU A 33 -17.57 -5.05 -0.76
N VAL A 34 -17.04 -4.78 0.43
CA VAL A 34 -16.43 -3.48 0.75
C VAL A 34 -15.14 -3.29 -0.05
N ALA A 35 -14.34 -4.34 -0.19
CA ALA A 35 -13.14 -4.33 -1.03
C ALA A 35 -13.48 -4.21 -2.52
N ALA A 36 -14.50 -4.92 -3.00
CA ALA A 36 -14.95 -4.85 -4.39
C ALA A 36 -15.43 -3.43 -4.79
N LEU A 37 -15.98 -2.67 -3.84
CA LEU A 37 -16.36 -1.26 -4.03
C LEU A 37 -15.19 -0.28 -3.91
N GLY A 38 -13.96 -0.77 -3.68
CA GLY A 38 -12.78 0.07 -3.46
C GLY A 38 -12.83 0.86 -2.14
N GLN A 39 -13.62 0.42 -1.16
CA GLN A 39 -13.83 1.11 0.12
C GLN A 39 -13.14 0.42 1.30
N ALA A 40 -12.30 -0.59 1.06
CA ALA A 40 -11.69 -1.43 2.11
C ALA A 40 -10.86 -0.66 3.16
N ARG A 41 -10.36 0.53 2.81
CA ARG A 41 -9.59 1.40 3.72
C ARG A 41 -10.26 2.76 3.97
N SER A 42 -11.52 2.93 3.55
CA SER A 42 -12.23 4.20 3.60
C SER A 42 -12.81 4.46 4.99
N GLU A 43 -12.23 5.40 5.74
CA GLU A 43 -12.73 5.80 7.08
C GLU A 43 -14.23 6.16 7.03
N LEU A 44 -14.64 6.93 6.02
CA LEU A 44 -16.03 7.34 5.84
C LEU A 44 -16.99 6.17 5.62
N ALA A 45 -16.59 5.17 4.81
CA ALA A 45 -17.42 3.99 4.57
C ALA A 45 -17.58 3.16 5.84
N HIS A 46 -16.49 2.96 6.59
CA HIS A 46 -16.52 2.22 7.85
C HIS A 46 -17.35 2.93 8.91
N SER A 47 -17.22 4.25 9.05
CA SER A 47 -18.07 5.04 9.94
C SER A 47 -19.55 4.96 9.54
N GLY A 48 -19.83 4.85 8.23
CA GLY A 48 -21.18 4.58 7.74
C GLY A 48 -21.73 3.22 8.17
N VAL A 49 -20.91 2.16 8.10
CA VAL A 49 -21.29 0.83 8.58
C VAL A 49 -21.46 0.82 10.11
N LEU A 50 -20.56 1.47 10.86
CA LEU A 50 -20.67 1.61 12.31
C LEU A 50 -21.96 2.32 12.72
N ALA A 51 -22.28 3.45 12.09
CA ALA A 51 -23.53 4.16 12.35
C ALA A 51 -24.75 3.27 12.08
N ALA A 52 -24.76 2.53 10.96
CA ALA A 52 -25.84 1.61 10.64
C ALA A 52 -25.93 0.45 11.65
N LEU A 53 -24.81 -0.13 12.09
CA LEU A 53 -24.77 -1.20 13.09
C LEU A 53 -25.34 -0.75 14.44
N LEU A 54 -25.09 0.50 14.81
CA LEU A 54 -25.48 1.07 16.11
C LEU A 54 -26.85 1.73 16.12
N ASP A 55 -27.55 1.81 14.98
CA ASP A 55 -28.87 2.43 14.89
C ASP A 55 -29.99 1.38 15.02
N PRO A 56 -30.76 1.38 16.13
CA PRO A 56 -31.89 0.47 16.31
C PRO A 56 -33.02 0.64 15.28
N CYS A 57 -33.06 1.76 14.55
CA CYS A 57 -34.03 2.02 13.50
C CYS A 57 -33.63 1.43 12.14
N VAL A 58 -32.35 1.09 11.94
CA VAL A 58 -31.83 0.63 10.65
C VAL A 58 -32.00 -0.89 10.48
N HIS A 59 -31.81 -1.66 11.54
CA HIS A 59 -31.90 -3.12 11.51
C HIS A 59 -32.32 -3.70 12.86
N ARG A 60 -32.74 -4.97 12.87
CA ARG A 60 -33.42 -5.58 14.03
C ARG A 60 -32.48 -5.88 15.19
N SER A 61 -31.19 -5.96 14.90
CA SER A 61 -30.15 -6.25 15.86
C SER A 61 -29.49 -4.99 16.43
N GLY A 62 -29.88 -3.79 15.95
CA GLY A 62 -29.23 -2.53 16.31
C GLY A 62 -29.31 -2.21 17.80
N ASP A 63 -30.47 -2.47 18.42
CA ASP A 63 -30.65 -2.31 19.88
C ASP A 63 -29.71 -3.22 20.67
N ALA A 64 -29.63 -4.51 20.30
CA ALA A 64 -28.78 -5.48 20.98
C ALA A 64 -27.29 -5.12 20.86
N ILE A 65 -26.84 -4.75 19.66
CA ILE A 65 -25.45 -4.34 19.41
C ILE A 65 -25.12 -3.09 20.21
N LEU A 66 -25.98 -2.05 20.15
CA LEU A 66 -25.72 -0.81 20.87
C LEU A 66 -25.71 -1.02 22.39
N ARG A 67 -26.62 -1.83 22.94
CA ARG A 67 -26.65 -2.13 24.38
C ARG A 67 -25.39 -2.83 24.82
N GLU A 68 -24.92 -3.82 24.07
CA GLU A 68 -23.69 -4.53 24.39
C GLU A 68 -22.48 -3.61 24.30
N LEU A 69 -22.42 -2.77 23.26
CA LEU A 69 -21.35 -1.79 23.10
C LEU A 69 -21.31 -0.79 24.26
N VAL A 70 -22.45 -0.24 24.65
CA VAL A 70 -22.52 0.72 25.78
C VAL A 70 -22.20 0.02 27.10
N ARG A 71 -22.56 -1.26 27.27
CA ARG A 71 -22.18 -2.07 28.44
C ARG A 71 -20.66 -2.22 28.53
N ASP A 72 -20.03 -2.70 27.46
CA ASP A 72 -18.57 -2.87 27.40
C ASP A 72 -17.82 -1.55 27.66
N LEU A 73 -18.30 -0.44 27.08
CA LEU A 73 -17.74 0.89 27.34
C LEU A 73 -17.89 1.30 28.81
N GLY A 74 -19.03 0.98 29.43
CA GLY A 74 -19.28 1.22 30.84
C GLY A 74 -18.35 0.42 31.77
N GLU A 75 -17.83 -0.71 31.31
CA GLU A 75 -16.94 -1.57 32.09
C GLU A 75 -15.45 -1.29 31.86
N HIS A 76 -15.11 -0.50 30.83
CA HIS A 76 -13.75 -0.15 30.44
C HIS A 76 -12.90 0.37 31.60
N GLU A 77 -11.65 -0.10 31.72
CA GLU A 77 -10.78 0.18 32.87
C GLU A 77 -10.47 1.66 33.09
N ASP A 78 -10.28 2.41 32.00
CA ASP A 78 -10.04 3.86 32.04
C ASP A 78 -11.30 4.69 32.38
N LEU A 79 -12.46 4.07 32.55
CA LEU A 79 -13.69 4.77 32.91
C LEU A 79 -13.83 4.87 34.43
N GLU A 80 -13.78 6.12 34.93
CA GLU A 80 -13.96 6.45 36.34
C GLU A 80 -15.34 6.02 36.89
N GLU A 81 -15.45 5.89 38.22
CA GLU A 81 -16.63 5.31 38.87
C GLU A 81 -17.93 6.11 38.62
N VAL A 82 -17.85 7.45 38.59
CA VAL A 82 -19.03 8.30 38.39
C VAL A 82 -19.64 8.11 36.99
N PRO A 83 -18.91 8.32 35.87
CA PRO A 83 -19.45 8.05 34.55
C PRO A 83 -19.82 6.57 34.36
N ARG A 84 -19.04 5.63 34.89
CA ARG A 84 -19.38 4.19 34.90
C ARG A 84 -20.74 3.90 35.54
N ARG A 85 -21.03 4.49 36.70
CA ARG A 85 -22.34 4.36 37.36
C ARG A 85 -23.47 4.90 36.50
N ARG A 86 -23.28 6.07 35.89
CA ARG A 86 -24.29 6.70 35.03
C ARG A 86 -24.55 5.89 33.75
N VAL A 87 -23.53 5.30 33.14
CA VAL A 87 -23.69 4.38 32.00
C VAL A 87 -24.56 3.18 32.40
N ARG A 88 -24.32 2.60 33.59
CA ARG A 88 -25.17 1.52 34.14
C ARG A 88 -26.62 1.96 34.34
N ASP A 89 -26.84 3.13 34.95
CA ASP A 89 -28.19 3.69 35.13
C ASP A 89 -28.94 3.83 33.78
N VAL A 90 -28.25 4.24 32.71
CA VAL A 90 -28.82 4.35 31.35
C VAL A 90 -29.15 2.98 30.75
N LEU A 91 -28.27 1.99 30.90
CA LEU A 91 -28.45 0.65 30.36
C LEU A 91 -29.64 -0.09 30.99
N GLU A 92 -29.87 0.13 32.28
CA GLU A 92 -30.97 -0.49 33.03
C GLU A 92 -32.34 0.12 32.66
N ASP A 93 -32.39 1.33 32.11
CA ASP A 93 -33.65 1.95 31.69
C ASP A 93 -34.14 1.36 30.36
N LYS A 94 -35.32 0.73 30.44
CA LYS A 94 -35.99 0.14 29.26
C LYS A 94 -36.58 1.19 28.33
N ARG A 95 -36.71 2.45 28.76
CA ARG A 95 -37.31 3.56 28.00
C ARG A 95 -36.25 4.43 27.34
N TRP A 96 -35.18 3.81 26.85
CA TRP A 96 -34.18 4.52 26.09
C TRP A 96 -34.67 4.79 24.65
N SER A 97 -34.33 5.95 24.10
CA SER A 97 -34.55 6.28 22.69
C SER A 97 -33.22 6.76 22.11
N VAL A 98 -32.96 6.39 20.87
CA VAL A 98 -31.63 6.52 20.27
C VAL A 98 -31.73 7.33 18.99
N THR A 99 -30.78 8.24 18.79
CA THR A 99 -30.53 8.90 17.50
C THR A 99 -29.07 8.69 17.14
N VAL A 100 -28.81 8.23 15.91
CA VAL A 100 -27.47 8.04 15.36
C VAL A 100 -27.26 8.99 14.20
N GLU A 101 -26.21 9.80 14.27
CA GLU A 101 -25.89 10.80 13.25
C GLU A 101 -24.44 10.63 12.79
N ARG A 102 -24.19 10.82 11.50
CA ARG A 102 -22.85 10.78 10.91
C ARG A 102 -22.33 12.18 10.71
N GLU A 103 -21.03 12.37 10.95
CA GLU A 103 -20.30 13.62 10.68
C GLU A 103 -20.88 14.86 11.39
N ARG A 104 -21.78 14.68 12.38
CA ARG A 104 -22.35 15.78 13.14
C ARG A 104 -21.29 16.39 14.03
N TYR A 105 -21.14 17.70 13.95
CA TYR A 105 -20.04 18.44 14.59
C TYR A 105 -18.63 17.94 14.18
N ARG A 106 -18.52 17.29 13.01
CA ARG A 106 -17.30 16.64 12.50
C ARG A 106 -16.85 15.42 13.30
N ILE A 107 -17.71 14.85 14.14
CA ILE A 107 -17.48 13.55 14.79
C ILE A 107 -18.01 12.48 13.83
N ASP A 108 -17.21 11.45 13.53
CA ASP A 108 -17.55 10.45 12.51
C ASP A 108 -18.90 9.77 12.75
N VAL A 109 -19.15 9.33 13.99
CA VAL A 109 -20.45 8.80 14.44
C VAL A 109 -20.81 9.41 15.80
N LEU A 110 -22.02 9.93 15.92
CA LEU A 110 -22.57 10.48 17.15
C LEU A 110 -23.84 9.71 17.52
N VAL A 111 -23.82 9.04 18.66
CA VAL A 111 -24.97 8.33 19.22
C VAL A 111 -25.50 9.12 20.41
N ASN A 112 -26.77 9.50 20.36
CA ASN A 112 -27.44 10.22 21.41
C ASN A 112 -28.57 9.36 21.97
N ILE A 113 -28.47 9.03 23.26
CA ILE A 113 -29.38 8.15 23.98
C ILE A 113 -30.13 8.98 25.01
N HIS A 114 -31.45 9.01 24.90
CA HIS A 114 -32.32 9.69 25.85
C HIS A 114 -33.05 8.69 26.71
N CYS A 115 -32.99 8.84 28.04
CA CYS A 115 -33.79 8.03 28.94
C CYS A 115 -34.08 8.78 30.25
N PRO A 116 -35.13 8.39 31.00
CA PRO A 116 -35.46 9.05 32.27
C PRO A 116 -34.37 8.96 33.34
N SER A 117 -33.50 7.95 33.26
CA SER A 117 -32.37 7.77 34.19
C SER A 117 -31.18 8.68 33.87
N GLY A 118 -31.22 9.38 32.74
CA GLY A 118 -30.23 10.37 32.29
C GLY A 118 -29.89 10.18 30.81
N ASP A 119 -29.55 11.28 30.13
CA ASP A 119 -29.14 11.20 28.73
C ASP A 119 -27.65 10.88 28.61
N LEU A 120 -27.28 10.07 27.63
CA LEU A 120 -25.91 9.71 27.29
C LEU A 120 -25.61 10.12 25.85
N VAL A 121 -24.49 10.80 25.63
CA VAL A 121 -23.96 11.05 24.28
C VAL A 121 -22.62 10.35 24.12
N LEU A 122 -22.49 9.61 23.02
CA LEU A 122 -21.30 8.86 22.64
C LEU A 122 -20.83 9.37 21.27
N GLY A 123 -19.66 10.02 21.24
CA GLY A 123 -18.94 10.27 20.00
C GLY A 123 -17.99 9.12 19.69
N ILE A 124 -17.90 8.71 18.44
CA ILE A 124 -16.91 7.75 17.95
C ILE A 124 -16.13 8.43 16.82
N GLU A 125 -14.83 8.59 17.01
CA GLU A 125 -13.89 8.97 15.96
C GLU A 125 -13.22 7.70 15.45
N ASN A 126 -13.35 7.42 14.16
CA ASN A 126 -12.82 6.23 13.53
C ASN A 126 -11.60 6.57 12.66
N LYS A 127 -10.49 5.84 12.85
CA LYS A 127 -9.24 6.06 12.10
C LYS A 127 -8.70 4.74 11.60
N ILE A 128 -8.62 4.59 10.27
CA ILE A 128 -8.13 3.36 9.64
C ILE A 128 -6.65 3.47 9.30
N ASP A 129 -6.28 4.52 8.56
CA ASP A 129 -4.93 4.75 8.06
C ASP A 129 -4.35 6.06 8.58
N ALA A 130 -5.15 7.12 8.55
CA ALA A 130 -4.68 8.46 8.84
C ALA A 130 -4.44 8.64 10.34
N GLY A 131 -3.42 9.42 10.69
CA GLY A 131 -3.28 9.96 12.04
C GLY A 131 -4.39 10.97 12.36
N GLU A 132 -4.55 11.28 13.64
CA GLU A 132 -5.37 12.40 14.08
C GLU A 132 -4.81 13.76 13.59
N GLN A 133 -5.71 14.72 13.39
CA GLN A 133 -5.35 16.11 13.12
C GLN A 133 -4.97 16.84 14.42
N ASP A 134 -4.30 17.99 14.30
CA ASP A 134 -3.91 18.80 15.45
C ASP A 134 -5.11 19.15 16.34
N ARG A 135 -4.98 18.87 17.64
CA ARG A 135 -5.98 19.09 18.70
C ARG A 135 -7.35 18.48 18.40
N GLN A 136 -7.42 17.45 17.55
CA GLN A 136 -8.68 16.93 17.04
C GLN A 136 -9.61 16.42 18.15
N LEU A 137 -9.12 15.55 19.03
CA LEU A 137 -9.94 14.92 20.04
C LEU A 137 -10.32 15.89 21.16
N GLU A 138 -9.41 16.77 21.58
CA GLU A 138 -9.71 17.87 22.50
C GLU A 138 -10.87 18.75 22.00
N ARG A 139 -10.91 19.07 20.69
CA ARG A 139 -12.05 19.81 20.12
C ARG A 139 -13.34 19.02 20.24
N TYR A 140 -13.32 17.72 19.97
CA TYR A 140 -14.53 16.89 20.05
C TYR A 140 -15.02 16.74 21.49
N GLN A 141 -14.12 16.55 22.46
CA GLN A 141 -14.47 16.59 23.89
C GLN A 141 -15.11 17.94 24.26
N SER A 142 -14.52 19.05 23.83
CA SER A 142 -15.07 20.40 24.06
C SER A 142 -16.44 20.61 23.41
N THR A 143 -16.63 20.07 22.20
CA THR A 143 -17.91 20.07 21.51
C THR A 143 -18.96 19.27 22.28
N LEU A 144 -18.63 18.07 22.76
CA LEU A 144 -19.55 17.26 23.55
C LEU A 144 -19.97 17.97 24.83
N LEU A 145 -19.03 18.62 25.54
CA LEU A 145 -19.35 19.45 26.71
C LEU A 145 -20.30 20.59 26.38
N THR A 146 -20.02 21.32 25.30
CA THR A 146 -20.73 22.56 24.95
C THR A 146 -22.12 22.27 24.37
N CYS A 147 -22.23 21.26 23.51
CA CYS A 147 -23.48 20.94 22.80
C CYS A 147 -24.43 20.06 23.62
N PHE A 148 -23.92 19.33 24.61
CA PHE A 148 -24.70 18.40 25.42
C PHE A 148 -24.55 18.67 26.92
N PRO A 149 -24.73 19.92 27.41
CA PRO A 149 -24.40 20.31 28.80
C PRO A 149 -25.29 19.65 29.87
N ASN A 150 -26.46 19.14 29.49
CA ASN A 150 -27.41 18.50 30.41
C ASN A 150 -27.36 16.97 30.39
N HIS A 151 -26.55 16.38 29.50
CA HIS A 151 -26.36 14.93 29.46
C HIS A 151 -25.69 14.44 30.74
N ALA A 152 -26.21 13.34 31.28
CA ALA A 152 -25.67 12.71 32.47
C ALA A 152 -24.29 12.08 32.21
N VAL A 153 -24.03 11.66 30.96
CA VAL A 153 -22.74 11.10 30.52
C VAL A 153 -22.39 11.59 29.13
N ARG A 154 -21.10 11.88 28.92
CA ARG A 154 -20.50 12.17 27.62
C ARG A 154 -19.29 11.26 27.46
N LEU A 155 -19.26 10.44 26.42
CA LEU A 155 -18.14 9.57 26.11
C LEU A 155 -17.60 9.93 24.72
N LEU A 156 -16.29 9.86 24.56
CA LEU A 156 -15.64 9.84 23.26
C LEU A 156 -14.89 8.52 23.10
N VAL A 157 -15.08 7.82 21.99
CA VAL A 157 -14.31 6.63 21.63
C VAL A 157 -13.40 6.97 20.47
N TYR A 158 -12.12 6.65 20.63
CA TYR A 158 -11.15 6.66 19.55
C TYR A 158 -10.94 5.23 19.05
N LEU A 159 -11.53 4.91 17.90
CA LEU A 159 -11.50 3.57 17.30
C LEU A 159 -10.44 3.50 16.19
N SER A 160 -9.56 2.51 16.27
CA SER A 160 -8.54 2.26 15.24
C SER A 160 -8.24 0.78 15.07
N PRO A 161 -7.64 0.33 13.94
CA PRO A 161 -7.33 -1.08 13.74
C PRO A 161 -6.51 -1.72 14.87
N ASP A 162 -5.53 -0.99 15.40
CA ASP A 162 -4.55 -1.46 16.37
C ASP A 162 -4.80 -0.96 17.81
N GLY A 163 -5.87 -0.18 18.04
CA GLY A 163 -6.16 0.39 19.36
C GLY A 163 -5.07 1.37 19.83
N ARG A 164 -4.41 2.06 18.90
CA ARG A 164 -3.33 2.99 19.25
C ARG A 164 -3.84 4.18 20.08
N ALA A 165 -3.00 4.63 20.99
CA ALA A 165 -3.33 5.75 21.87
C ALA A 165 -3.51 7.08 21.10
N PRO A 166 -4.50 7.90 21.45
CA PRO A 166 -4.65 9.25 20.93
C PRO A 166 -3.54 10.18 21.41
N LYS A 167 -3.19 11.20 20.62
CA LYS A 167 -2.16 12.21 20.98
C LYS A 167 -2.76 13.54 21.43
N THR A 168 -4.01 13.81 21.07
CA THR A 168 -4.68 15.12 21.26
C THR A 168 -5.89 15.05 22.17
N ALA A 169 -6.16 13.91 22.81
CA ALA A 169 -7.19 13.81 23.83
C ALA A 169 -6.75 14.57 25.09
N SER A 170 -7.62 15.43 25.62
CA SER A 170 -7.40 16.13 26.89
C SER A 170 -7.84 15.24 28.05
N ARG A 171 -6.99 15.17 29.09
CA ARG A 171 -7.32 14.49 30.36
C ARG A 171 -8.03 15.40 31.34
N ASP A 172 -8.03 16.70 31.10
CA ASP A 172 -8.59 17.71 32.01
C ASP A 172 -10.06 18.00 31.73
N LEU A 173 -10.60 17.49 30.62
CA LEU A 173 -12.01 17.67 30.25
C LEU A 173 -12.85 16.52 30.82
N ASP A 174 -14.03 16.87 31.33
CA ASP A 174 -15.05 15.93 31.85
C ASP A 174 -15.79 15.19 30.72
N VAL A 175 -15.01 14.61 29.81
CA VAL A 175 -15.42 13.72 28.72
C VAL A 175 -14.31 12.69 28.54
N PRO A 176 -14.41 11.50 29.16
CA PRO A 176 -13.41 10.46 28.98
C PRO A 176 -13.30 10.06 27.51
N CYS A 177 -12.05 9.92 27.06
CA CYS A 177 -11.72 9.41 25.73
C CYS A 177 -11.22 7.97 25.86
N LEU A 178 -12.07 7.01 25.49
CA LEU A 178 -11.78 5.59 25.56
C LEU A 178 -11.11 5.13 24.26
N VAL A 179 -10.05 4.33 24.38
CA VAL A 179 -9.26 3.85 23.24
C VAL A 179 -9.69 2.44 22.89
N MET A 180 -10.16 2.24 21.67
CA MET A 180 -10.69 0.95 21.23
C MET A 180 -10.02 0.47 19.94
N GLY A 181 -9.85 -0.85 19.86
CA GLY A 181 -9.37 -1.56 18.68
C GLY A 181 -10.52 -2.15 17.86
N TYR A 182 -10.32 -2.36 16.56
CA TYR A 182 -11.25 -3.17 15.77
C TYR A 182 -11.30 -4.63 16.23
N GLU A 183 -10.25 -5.14 16.88
CA GLU A 183 -10.28 -6.45 17.55
C GLU A 183 -11.34 -6.51 18.67
N TRP A 184 -11.50 -5.43 19.44
CA TRP A 184 -12.53 -5.35 20.48
C TRP A 184 -13.93 -5.37 19.85
N LEU A 185 -14.17 -4.52 18.84
CA LEU A 185 -15.47 -4.50 18.15
C LEU A 185 -15.79 -5.85 17.50
N ALA A 186 -14.78 -6.51 16.92
CA ALA A 186 -14.94 -7.83 16.34
C ALA A 186 -15.35 -8.87 17.40
N GLY A 187 -14.65 -8.91 18.54
CA GLY A 187 -14.98 -9.82 19.64
C GLY A 187 -16.39 -9.60 20.19
N LEU A 188 -16.82 -8.34 20.32
CA LEU A 188 -18.18 -7.99 20.75
C LEU A 188 -19.24 -8.55 19.78
N LEU A 189 -19.06 -8.31 18.47
CA LEU A 189 -19.99 -8.79 17.45
C LEU A 189 -19.98 -10.33 17.32
N GLU A 190 -18.82 -10.97 17.48
CA GLU A 190 -18.68 -12.43 17.52
C GLU A 190 -19.46 -13.03 18.70
N GLY A 191 -19.31 -12.49 19.91
CA GLY A 191 -20.06 -12.95 21.08
C GLY A 191 -21.57 -12.81 20.90
N LEU A 192 -22.04 -11.70 20.34
CA LEU A 192 -23.46 -11.52 20.02
C LEU A 192 -23.96 -12.50 18.95
N LEU A 193 -23.13 -12.83 17.96
CA LEU A 193 -23.45 -13.83 16.95
C LEU A 193 -23.47 -15.26 17.53
N GLU A 194 -22.69 -15.58 18.55
CA GLU A 194 -22.77 -16.89 19.21
C GLU A 194 -24.07 -17.06 20.00
N GLY A 195 -24.63 -15.97 20.53
CA GLY A 195 -25.92 -15.95 21.19
C GLY A 195 -27.14 -15.86 20.27
N GLU A 196 -28.32 -15.68 20.90
CA GLU A 196 -29.61 -15.49 20.21
C GLU A 196 -30.01 -14.01 20.03
N SER A 197 -29.17 -13.07 20.47
CA SER A 197 -29.44 -11.63 20.49
C SER A 197 -29.51 -10.99 19.09
N ILE A 198 -28.87 -11.61 18.09
CA ILE A 198 -28.84 -11.13 16.70
C ILE A 198 -29.96 -11.80 15.88
N ASP A 199 -30.81 -11.00 15.25
CA ASP A 199 -31.86 -11.49 14.34
C ASP A 199 -31.25 -12.29 13.19
N LYS A 200 -31.88 -13.43 12.86
CA LYS A 200 -31.40 -14.37 11.85
C LYS A 200 -31.11 -13.71 10.49
N ARG A 201 -31.84 -12.66 10.12
CA ARG A 201 -31.68 -11.94 8.85
C ARG A 201 -30.46 -11.01 8.84
N ASP A 202 -30.04 -10.52 10.00
CA ASP A 202 -28.93 -9.57 10.12
C ASP A 202 -27.57 -10.30 10.22
N ARG A 203 -27.58 -11.57 10.69
CA ARG A 203 -26.37 -12.38 10.93
C ARG A 203 -25.41 -12.45 9.74
N ALA A 204 -25.93 -12.60 8.52
CA ALA A 204 -25.08 -12.71 7.33
C ALA A 204 -24.35 -11.39 7.03
N GLY A 205 -25.03 -10.26 7.17
CA GLY A 205 -24.43 -8.94 6.97
C GLY A 205 -23.36 -8.63 8.03
N ILE A 206 -23.65 -8.96 9.30
CA ILE A 206 -22.69 -8.76 10.40
C ILE A 206 -21.46 -9.67 10.24
N ARG A 207 -21.64 -10.94 9.84
CA ARG A 207 -20.51 -11.84 9.53
C ARG A 207 -19.66 -11.32 8.38
N ALA A 208 -20.28 -10.85 7.31
CA ALA A 208 -19.54 -10.29 6.18
C ALA A 208 -18.72 -9.05 6.60
N PHE A 209 -19.25 -8.22 7.50
CA PHE A 209 -18.49 -7.10 8.06
C PHE A 209 -17.33 -7.58 8.95
N LEU A 210 -17.53 -8.60 9.79
CA LEU A 210 -16.48 -9.20 10.62
C LEU A 210 -15.34 -9.81 9.79
N GLU A 211 -15.68 -10.53 8.74
CA GLU A 211 -14.72 -11.07 7.78
C GLU A 211 -13.91 -9.94 7.16
N HIS A 212 -14.58 -8.85 6.73
CA HIS A 212 -13.90 -7.67 6.21
C HIS A 212 -12.95 -7.02 7.21
N VAL A 213 -13.39 -6.78 8.44
CA VAL A 213 -12.55 -6.23 9.52
C VAL A 213 -11.33 -7.12 9.75
N SER A 214 -11.55 -8.43 9.82
CA SER A 214 -10.50 -9.42 10.05
C SER A 214 -9.49 -9.47 8.91
N GLU A 215 -9.95 -9.37 7.67
CA GLU A 215 -9.12 -9.45 6.47
C GLU A 215 -8.32 -8.18 6.22
N GLU A 216 -8.98 -7.02 6.28
CA GLU A 216 -8.47 -5.75 5.74
C GLU A 216 -7.97 -4.78 6.82
N LEU A 217 -8.48 -4.86 8.05
CA LEU A 217 -8.15 -3.92 9.12
C LEU A 217 -7.20 -4.54 10.14
N VAL A 218 -7.54 -5.70 10.68
CA VAL A 218 -6.72 -6.44 11.65
C VAL A 218 -5.65 -7.27 10.91
N GLY A 219 -5.97 -7.68 9.68
CA GLY A 219 -5.15 -8.51 8.81
C GLY A 219 -5.32 -9.98 9.13
N THR A 220 -5.69 -10.77 8.12
CA THR A 220 -6.09 -12.18 8.30
C THR A 220 -5.15 -12.95 9.24
N LYS A 221 -5.73 -13.52 10.31
CA LYS A 221 -5.06 -14.54 11.11
C LYS A 221 -4.56 -15.66 10.21
N THR A 222 -5.27 -16.03 9.15
CA THR A 222 -4.91 -17.16 8.27
C THR A 222 -3.59 -16.99 7.53
N VAL A 223 -3.40 -15.94 6.71
CA VAL A 223 -2.14 -15.76 5.95
C VAL A 223 -0.98 -15.46 6.90
N LYS A 224 -1.19 -14.60 7.91
CA LYS A 224 -0.15 -14.29 8.91
C LYS A 224 0.26 -15.54 9.71
N THR A 225 -0.69 -16.41 10.07
CA THR A 225 -0.41 -17.64 10.82
C THR A 225 0.30 -18.65 9.93
N LEU A 226 -0.19 -18.87 8.71
CA LEU A 226 0.44 -19.79 7.78
C LEU A 226 1.87 -19.36 7.42
N ALA A 227 2.10 -18.06 7.22
CA ALA A 227 3.43 -17.50 7.04
C ALA A 227 4.34 -17.71 8.28
N ARG A 228 3.83 -17.50 9.50
CA ARG A 228 4.58 -17.76 10.75
C ARG A 228 4.93 -19.23 10.89
N GLU A 229 4.01 -20.13 10.56
CA GLU A 229 4.25 -21.57 10.60
C GLU A 229 5.31 -22.00 9.58
N ILE A 230 5.21 -21.54 8.33
CA ILE A 230 6.23 -21.82 7.30
C ILE A 230 7.58 -21.25 7.72
N TRP A 231 7.61 -20.06 8.32
CA TRP A 231 8.85 -19.48 8.83
C TRP A 231 9.45 -20.30 9.97
N ARG A 232 8.63 -20.76 10.93
CA ARG A 232 9.07 -21.61 12.03
C ARG A 232 9.66 -22.92 11.51
N ASP A 233 8.98 -23.54 10.55
CA ASP A 233 9.30 -24.89 10.07
C ASP A 233 10.45 -24.88 9.02
N HIS A 234 10.61 -23.78 8.26
CA HIS A 234 11.54 -23.67 7.12
C HIS A 234 12.46 -22.44 7.14
N ALA A 235 12.72 -21.83 8.29
CA ALA A 235 13.53 -20.60 8.41
C ALA A 235 14.88 -20.69 7.66
N GLN A 236 15.54 -21.85 7.70
CA GLN A 236 16.85 -22.03 7.05
C GLN A 236 16.72 -22.02 5.51
N ALA A 237 15.75 -22.76 4.96
CA ALA A 237 15.47 -22.78 3.53
C ALA A 237 15.08 -21.37 3.02
N LEU A 238 14.23 -20.66 3.77
CA LEU A 238 13.81 -19.30 3.42
C LEU A 238 14.98 -18.30 3.44
N ARG A 239 15.86 -18.37 4.44
CA ARG A 239 17.08 -17.55 4.49
C ARG A 239 18.04 -17.87 3.36
N LEU A 240 18.12 -19.14 2.96
CA LEU A 240 18.92 -19.59 1.83
C LEU A 240 18.37 -19.01 0.52
N LEU A 241 17.05 -19.14 0.27
CA LEU A 241 16.40 -18.54 -0.90
C LEU A 241 16.56 -17.02 -0.94
N TYR A 242 16.42 -16.34 0.21
CA TYR A 242 16.63 -14.90 0.30
C TYR A 242 18.08 -14.49 0.02
N ARG A 243 19.06 -15.27 0.47
CA ARG A 243 20.49 -15.01 0.21
C ARG A 243 20.86 -15.20 -1.27
N HIS A 244 20.20 -16.14 -1.95
CA HIS A 244 20.44 -16.49 -3.34
C HIS A 244 19.31 -15.99 -4.25
N GLN A 245 18.68 -14.87 -3.89
CA GLN A 245 17.65 -14.24 -4.70
C GLN A 245 18.26 -13.84 -6.05
N PRO A 246 17.59 -14.08 -7.18
CA PRO A 246 18.13 -13.68 -8.48
C PRO A 246 18.30 -12.16 -8.58
N GLU A 247 19.41 -11.73 -9.16
CA GLU A 247 19.81 -10.34 -9.32
C GLU A 247 20.25 -10.02 -10.75
N LEU A 248 20.33 -8.72 -11.08
CA LEU A 248 20.77 -8.28 -12.41
C LEU A 248 22.19 -8.77 -12.77
N GLU A 249 23.02 -9.02 -11.77
CA GLU A 249 24.36 -9.56 -11.94
C GLU A 249 24.33 -10.96 -12.61
N ASP A 250 23.32 -11.78 -12.32
CA ASP A 250 23.19 -13.15 -12.85
C ASP A 250 23.02 -13.19 -14.38
N ILE A 251 22.50 -12.11 -14.97
CA ILE A 251 22.31 -12.00 -16.42
C ILE A 251 23.34 -11.10 -17.11
N LYS A 252 24.24 -10.46 -16.33
CA LYS A 252 25.11 -9.40 -16.84
C LYS A 252 25.99 -9.88 -17.99
N ASP A 253 26.64 -11.03 -17.83
CA ASP A 253 27.58 -11.54 -18.83
C ASP A 253 26.87 -11.86 -20.15
N ALA A 254 25.77 -12.63 -20.09
CA ALA A 254 24.94 -12.96 -21.25
C ALA A 254 24.41 -11.69 -21.96
N TYR A 255 23.95 -10.70 -21.19
CA TYR A 255 23.47 -9.42 -21.73
C TYR A 255 24.60 -8.62 -22.38
N CYS A 256 25.76 -8.49 -21.72
CA CYS A 256 26.91 -7.75 -22.25
C CYS A 256 27.53 -8.41 -23.49
N GLU A 257 27.59 -9.74 -23.54
CA GLU A 257 28.04 -10.48 -24.71
C GLU A 257 27.10 -10.28 -25.90
N GLY A 258 25.78 -10.34 -25.68
CA GLY A 258 24.79 -10.07 -26.71
C GLY A 258 24.88 -8.65 -27.29
N ILE A 259 25.15 -7.65 -26.44
CA ILE A 259 25.42 -6.26 -26.86
C ILE A 259 26.66 -6.21 -27.75
N LYS A 260 27.79 -6.75 -27.29
CA LYS A 260 29.07 -6.74 -28.03
C LYS A 260 28.96 -7.46 -29.36
N SER A 261 28.24 -8.58 -29.41
CA SER A 261 28.05 -9.35 -30.64
C SER A 261 27.33 -8.59 -31.74
N LYS A 262 26.40 -7.68 -31.42
CA LYS A 262 25.66 -6.91 -32.43
C LYS A 262 26.24 -5.52 -32.71
N LEU A 263 26.77 -4.85 -31.68
CA LEU A 263 27.18 -3.44 -31.77
C LEU A 263 28.70 -3.26 -31.85
N GLY A 264 29.48 -4.30 -31.54
CA GLY A 264 30.94 -4.27 -31.61
C GLY A 264 31.55 -3.08 -30.86
N ASP A 265 32.44 -2.36 -31.53
CA ASP A 265 33.17 -1.21 -30.97
C ASP A 265 32.30 0.02 -30.73
N ASP A 266 31.08 0.08 -31.29
CA ASP A 266 30.17 1.22 -31.08
C ASP A 266 29.56 1.21 -29.67
N ALA A 267 29.48 0.04 -29.05
CA ALA A 267 28.96 -0.11 -27.70
C ALA A 267 29.96 0.38 -26.64
N LYS A 268 29.53 1.35 -25.83
CA LYS A 268 30.22 1.77 -24.62
C LYS A 268 29.41 1.33 -23.40
N LEU A 269 29.82 0.22 -22.80
CA LEU A 269 29.24 -0.30 -21.57
C LEU A 269 29.82 0.44 -20.35
N LEU A 270 28.94 0.90 -19.48
CA LEU A 270 29.26 1.57 -18.22
C LEU A 270 28.67 0.74 -17.09
N LEU A 271 29.51 -0.14 -16.52
CA LEU A 271 29.14 -1.04 -15.43
C LEU A 271 29.46 -0.37 -14.10
N TYR A 272 28.44 -0.12 -13.28
CA TYR A 272 28.64 0.37 -11.92
C TYR A 272 28.26 -0.75 -10.96
N PRO A 273 29.20 -1.26 -10.13
CA PRO A 273 28.85 -2.26 -9.14
C PRO A 273 27.86 -1.63 -8.14
N PRO A 274 26.76 -2.32 -7.80
CA PRO A 274 25.82 -1.83 -6.82
C PRO A 274 26.51 -1.69 -5.45
N GLN A 275 26.32 -0.56 -4.79
CA GLN A 275 26.57 -0.49 -3.35
C GLN A 275 25.43 -1.21 -2.62
N ARG A 276 25.68 -1.70 -1.40
CA ARG A 276 24.71 -2.51 -0.64
C ARG A 276 23.36 -1.77 -0.51
N GLY A 277 22.30 -2.33 -1.09
CA GLY A 277 20.95 -1.73 -1.12
C GLY A 277 20.68 -0.73 -2.26
N ALA A 278 21.64 -0.52 -3.16
CA ALA A 278 21.48 0.31 -4.36
C ALA A 278 20.88 -0.47 -5.53
N LEU A 279 20.37 0.25 -6.52
CA LEU A 279 19.93 -0.31 -7.80
C LEU A 279 21.16 -0.84 -8.55
N SER A 280 21.09 -2.09 -9.03
CA SER A 280 22.05 -2.60 -10.00
C SER A 280 21.71 -2.01 -11.37
N GLU A 281 22.72 -1.50 -12.08
CA GLU A 281 22.52 -0.79 -13.35
C GLU A 281 23.59 -1.22 -14.36
N ILE A 282 23.14 -1.60 -15.55
CA ILE A 282 23.97 -1.80 -16.75
C ILE A 282 23.59 -0.69 -17.72
N LYS A 283 24.55 0.19 -18.03
CA LYS A 283 24.35 1.33 -18.93
C LYS A 283 25.08 1.08 -20.24
N LEU A 284 24.41 1.40 -21.34
CA LEU A 284 24.95 1.39 -22.68
C LEU A 284 24.81 2.77 -23.31
N GLU A 285 25.90 3.29 -23.85
CA GLU A 285 25.92 4.43 -24.77
C GLU A 285 26.45 3.96 -26.13
N LEU A 286 25.97 4.58 -27.21
CA LEU A 286 26.52 4.37 -28.55
C LEU A 286 27.50 5.51 -28.87
N LYS A 287 28.75 5.16 -29.20
CA LYS A 287 29.79 6.14 -29.52
C LYS A 287 29.38 6.98 -30.73
N SER A 288 28.87 6.33 -31.76
CA SER A 288 28.37 6.94 -33.00
C SER A 288 27.26 7.97 -32.77
N TRP A 289 26.45 7.80 -31.73
CA TRP A 289 25.38 8.75 -31.37
C TRP A 289 25.93 9.90 -30.51
N THR A 290 26.86 9.59 -29.61
CA THR A 290 27.57 10.60 -28.81
C THR A 290 28.36 11.57 -29.71
N GLU A 291 29.01 11.07 -30.76
CA GLU A 291 29.70 11.87 -31.80
C GLU A 291 28.76 12.76 -32.63
N ARG A 292 27.44 12.54 -32.56
CA ARG A 292 26.42 13.41 -33.18
C ARG A 292 25.81 14.39 -32.18
N GLY A 293 26.33 14.42 -30.95
CA GLY A 293 25.79 15.22 -29.86
C GLY A 293 24.47 14.70 -29.31
N ILE A 294 24.19 13.40 -29.47
CA ILE A 294 22.99 12.72 -28.96
C ILE A 294 23.42 11.63 -27.95
N PRO A 295 23.86 12.01 -26.73
CA PRO A 295 24.39 11.09 -25.73
C PRO A 295 23.25 10.37 -24.97
N LEU A 296 22.54 9.46 -25.66
CA LEU A 296 21.50 8.65 -25.05
C LEU A 296 22.13 7.48 -24.27
N THR A 297 21.65 7.28 -23.05
CA THR A 297 22.00 6.13 -22.20
C THR A 297 20.82 5.17 -22.17
N PHE A 298 21.04 3.94 -22.65
CA PHE A 298 20.15 2.82 -22.44
C PHE A 298 20.53 2.16 -21.11
N MET A 299 19.64 2.23 -20.13
CA MET A 299 19.88 1.73 -18.78
C MET A 299 18.99 0.55 -18.49
N LEU A 300 19.60 -0.63 -18.36
CA LEU A 300 18.98 -1.80 -17.76
C LEU A 300 19.23 -1.74 -16.25
N PHE A 301 18.18 -1.79 -15.43
CA PHE A 301 18.30 -1.71 -13.98
C PHE A 301 17.26 -2.58 -13.30
N GLY A 302 17.51 -2.92 -12.03
CA GLY A 302 16.60 -3.78 -11.29
C GLY A 302 17.00 -3.96 -9.83
N ARG A 303 16.06 -4.48 -9.04
CA ARG A 303 16.30 -4.92 -7.66
C ARG A 303 16.18 -6.44 -7.57
N PRO A 304 16.88 -7.08 -6.62
CA PRO A 304 16.72 -8.50 -6.35
C PRO A 304 15.24 -8.90 -6.23
N GLY A 305 14.84 -9.90 -7.02
CA GLY A 305 13.48 -10.42 -7.17
C GLY A 305 12.36 -9.42 -7.49
N GLN A 306 12.70 -8.27 -8.07
CA GLN A 306 11.75 -7.42 -8.79
C GLN A 306 11.99 -7.55 -10.29
N ALA A 307 10.96 -7.26 -11.10
CA ALA A 307 11.08 -7.21 -12.54
C ALA A 307 12.20 -6.23 -12.97
N ALA A 308 13.02 -6.66 -13.92
CA ALA A 308 14.05 -5.83 -14.53
C ALA A 308 13.39 -4.72 -15.36
N GLN A 309 14.09 -3.60 -15.49
CA GLN A 309 13.62 -2.45 -16.23
C GLN A 309 14.62 -1.90 -17.23
N LEU A 310 14.14 -1.48 -18.40
CA LEU A 310 14.95 -0.82 -19.41
C LEU A 310 14.42 0.59 -19.68
N ARG A 311 15.29 1.60 -19.57
CA ARG A 311 14.96 3.00 -19.85
C ARG A 311 15.97 3.65 -20.79
N VAL A 312 15.52 4.65 -21.54
CA VAL A 312 16.39 5.55 -22.31
C VAL A 312 16.40 6.92 -21.64
N VAL A 313 17.59 7.38 -21.25
CA VAL A 313 17.76 8.61 -20.47
C VAL A 313 18.96 9.40 -20.97
N VAL A 314 19.07 10.67 -20.55
CA VAL A 314 20.26 11.50 -20.76
C VAL A 314 20.80 11.96 -19.42
N TYR A 315 22.10 11.79 -19.19
CA TYR A 315 22.75 12.29 -17.98
C TYR A 315 22.69 13.83 -17.93
N ARG A 316 22.40 14.40 -16.76
CA ARG A 316 22.18 15.84 -16.57
C ARG A 316 23.29 16.70 -17.16
N ASP A 317 24.55 16.32 -16.96
CA ASP A 317 25.66 17.16 -17.40
C ASP A 317 25.94 16.96 -18.90
N ALA A 318 25.65 15.78 -19.46
CA ALA A 318 25.63 15.57 -20.91
C ALA A 318 24.50 16.38 -21.59
N TYR A 319 23.33 16.45 -20.97
CA TYR A 319 22.22 17.30 -21.42
C TYR A 319 22.64 18.78 -21.45
N LYS A 320 23.28 19.29 -20.39
CA LYS A 320 23.77 20.68 -20.36
C LYS A 320 24.73 20.97 -21.51
N THR A 321 25.63 20.04 -21.82
CA THR A 321 26.60 20.19 -22.91
C THR A 321 25.94 20.15 -24.30
N HIS A 322 24.90 19.32 -24.48
CA HIS A 322 24.29 19.05 -25.78
C HIS A 322 22.85 19.55 -25.95
N GLU A 323 22.38 20.46 -25.09
CA GLU A 323 20.97 20.86 -25.00
C GLU A 323 20.39 21.31 -26.35
N ALA A 324 21.09 22.18 -27.07
CA ALA A 324 20.62 22.70 -28.36
C ALA A 324 20.45 21.58 -29.41
N THR A 325 21.41 20.65 -29.47
CA THR A 325 21.40 19.51 -30.40
C THR A 325 20.30 18.52 -30.05
N LEU A 326 20.14 18.18 -28.77
CA LEU A 326 19.10 17.27 -28.28
C LEU A 326 17.69 17.82 -28.53
N ARG A 327 17.44 19.11 -28.27
CA ARG A 327 16.15 19.76 -28.54
C ARG A 327 15.83 19.81 -30.03
N ARG A 328 16.83 20.11 -30.86
CA ARG A 328 16.69 20.06 -32.32
C ARG A 328 16.35 18.65 -32.78
N TRP A 329 17.10 17.64 -32.35
CA TRP A 329 16.82 16.24 -32.67
C TRP A 329 15.41 15.83 -32.24
N ALA A 330 15.01 16.12 -31.01
CA ALA A 330 13.68 15.77 -30.52
C ALA A 330 12.56 16.41 -31.35
N THR A 331 12.77 17.64 -31.81
CA THR A 331 11.81 18.36 -32.67
C THR A 331 11.75 17.74 -34.07
N THR A 332 12.90 17.48 -34.70
CA THR A 332 12.99 16.86 -36.03
C THR A 332 12.43 15.44 -36.03
N ALA A 333 12.74 14.64 -35.01
CA ALA A 333 12.23 13.28 -34.84
C ALA A 333 10.70 13.24 -34.66
N GLN A 334 10.11 14.25 -34.03
CA GLN A 334 8.66 14.32 -33.82
C GLN A 334 7.87 14.76 -35.07
N VAL A 335 8.52 15.48 -36.00
CA VAL A 335 7.93 15.95 -37.26
C VAL A 335 7.97 14.87 -38.35
N ALA A 336 8.81 13.85 -38.21
CA ALA A 336 8.78 12.68 -39.07
C ALA A 336 7.49 11.87 -38.81
N GLU A 337 6.54 11.89 -39.75
CA GLU A 337 5.29 11.13 -39.67
C GLU A 337 5.58 9.62 -39.44
N GLY A 338 4.85 9.00 -38.51
CA GLY A 338 4.87 7.54 -38.33
C GLY A 338 5.86 6.97 -37.30
N ALA A 339 6.56 7.80 -36.51
CA ALA A 339 7.63 7.36 -35.61
C ALA A 339 7.21 6.36 -34.50
N GLY A 340 5.93 6.26 -34.14
CA GLY A 340 5.45 5.31 -33.13
C GLY A 340 5.85 5.63 -31.67
N PHE A 341 6.50 6.77 -31.42
CA PHE A 341 6.87 7.27 -30.08
C PHE A 341 6.70 8.79 -29.97
N ARG A 342 6.70 9.31 -28.73
CA ARG A 342 6.73 10.75 -28.44
C ARG A 342 7.96 11.10 -27.60
N LEU A 343 8.77 12.05 -28.05
CA LEU A 343 9.92 12.54 -27.28
C LEU A 343 9.52 13.70 -26.37
N ASP A 344 10.23 13.88 -25.26
CA ASP A 344 10.08 15.07 -24.43
C ASP A 344 10.88 16.24 -25.03
N PRO A 345 10.23 17.28 -25.57
CA PRO A 345 10.93 18.43 -26.15
C PRO A 345 11.74 19.23 -25.11
N LYS A 346 11.49 19.00 -23.81
CA LYS A 346 12.13 19.69 -22.69
C LYS A 346 13.11 18.83 -21.92
N PHE A 347 13.22 17.52 -22.20
CA PHE A 347 14.07 16.59 -21.46
C PHE A 347 13.97 16.83 -19.94
N ARG A 348 12.74 16.80 -19.41
CA ARG A 348 12.50 17.15 -18.00
C ARG A 348 13.29 16.20 -17.07
N PRO A 349 13.67 16.67 -15.87
CA PRO A 349 14.23 15.77 -14.86
C PRO A 349 13.21 14.68 -14.53
N ILE A 350 13.70 13.48 -14.26
CA ILE A 350 12.86 12.37 -13.79
C ILE A 350 12.65 12.52 -12.28
N SER A 351 11.42 12.37 -11.82
CA SER A 351 11.10 12.45 -10.38
C SER A 351 11.90 11.42 -9.58
N GLY A 352 12.53 11.85 -8.48
CA GLY A 352 13.43 11.00 -7.67
C GLY A 352 14.76 10.63 -8.34
N TRP A 353 14.98 11.01 -9.60
CA TRP A 353 16.16 10.69 -10.41
C TRP A 353 16.74 11.97 -11.03
N GLY A 354 16.88 13.05 -10.25
CA GLY A 354 17.17 14.40 -10.76
C GLY A 354 18.50 14.58 -11.53
N VAL A 355 19.39 13.59 -11.51
CA VAL A 355 20.61 13.54 -12.33
C VAL A 355 20.36 12.99 -13.75
N TRP A 356 19.16 12.49 -14.02
CA TRP A 356 18.74 11.93 -15.29
C TRP A 356 17.59 12.75 -15.90
N ARG A 357 17.64 12.90 -17.21
CA ARG A 357 16.60 13.54 -18.01
C ARG A 357 15.86 12.49 -18.82
N ARG A 358 14.53 12.59 -18.85
CA ARG A 358 13.70 11.70 -19.66
C ARG A 358 13.84 12.03 -21.14
N VAL A 359 13.84 10.99 -21.97
CA VAL A 359 13.92 11.09 -23.43
C VAL A 359 12.52 11.07 -24.04
N PHE A 360 11.65 10.20 -23.53
CA PHE A 360 10.27 10.07 -23.97
C PHE A 360 9.33 11.03 -23.22
N ALA A 361 8.17 11.30 -23.83
CA ALA A 361 7.17 12.22 -23.30
C ALA A 361 6.51 11.69 -22.03
N GLU A 362 6.35 10.37 -21.91
CA GLU A 362 5.99 9.70 -20.67
C GLU A 362 7.26 9.12 -20.00
N GLU A 363 7.28 9.10 -18.67
CA GLU A 363 8.46 8.62 -17.92
C GLU A 363 8.68 7.11 -18.06
N ASP A 364 7.61 6.35 -18.34
CA ASP A 364 7.60 4.90 -18.50
C ASP A 364 7.34 4.46 -19.95
N GLU A 365 7.49 5.36 -20.92
CA GLU A 365 7.35 5.05 -22.34
C GLU A 365 8.63 4.43 -22.93
N PRO A 366 8.49 3.45 -23.86
CA PRO A 366 7.25 2.81 -24.29
C PRO A 366 6.72 1.79 -23.25
N ALA A 367 5.40 1.53 -23.32
CA ALA A 367 4.62 0.68 -22.41
C ALA A 367 5.10 -0.79 -22.35
N SER A 368 6.27 -1.02 -21.75
CA SER A 368 6.85 -2.31 -21.38
C SER A 368 8.17 -2.09 -20.61
N SER A 369 8.28 -1.05 -19.78
CA SER A 369 9.55 -0.82 -19.07
C SER A 369 9.91 -1.99 -18.16
N PHE A 370 8.96 -2.79 -17.67
CA PHE A 370 9.16 -3.96 -16.80
C PHE A 370 9.13 -5.30 -17.54
N PHE A 371 10.00 -6.24 -17.15
CA PHE A 371 9.99 -7.63 -17.63
C PHE A 371 10.71 -8.62 -16.70
N GLY A 372 10.56 -9.92 -16.98
CA GLY A 372 11.35 -10.99 -16.35
C GLY A 372 10.89 -11.44 -14.96
N GLY A 373 9.81 -10.89 -14.41
CA GLY A 373 9.17 -11.40 -13.18
C GLY A 373 10.07 -11.51 -11.93
N GLY A 374 11.28 -10.96 -11.96
CA GLY A 374 12.29 -11.08 -10.91
C GLY A 374 13.14 -12.37 -10.92
N SER A 375 13.09 -13.20 -11.98
CA SER A 375 13.87 -14.45 -12.06
C SER A 375 15.32 -14.28 -12.52
N TYR A 376 15.66 -13.16 -13.18
CA TYR A 376 17.01 -12.86 -13.71
C TYR A 376 17.72 -14.09 -14.31
N ASP A 377 17.06 -14.75 -15.25
CA ASP A 377 17.53 -15.94 -15.95
C ASP A 377 17.93 -15.63 -17.42
N GLU A 378 18.38 -16.64 -18.16
CA GLU A 378 18.74 -16.52 -19.59
C GLU A 378 17.60 -15.94 -20.46
N LYS A 379 16.34 -16.25 -20.12
CA LYS A 379 15.17 -15.70 -20.82
C LYS A 379 15.05 -14.20 -20.55
N THR A 380 15.28 -13.78 -19.32
CA THR A 380 15.33 -12.37 -18.93
C THR A 380 16.43 -11.62 -19.68
N ALA A 381 17.63 -12.22 -19.80
CA ALA A 381 18.73 -11.65 -20.58
C ALA A 381 18.36 -11.47 -22.06
N SER A 382 17.78 -12.52 -22.66
CA SER A 382 17.36 -12.53 -24.07
C SER A 382 16.27 -11.48 -24.35
N GLU A 383 15.30 -11.35 -23.44
CA GLU A 383 14.23 -10.36 -23.53
C GLU A 383 14.77 -8.94 -23.36
N ALA A 384 15.69 -8.72 -22.42
CA ALA A 384 16.36 -7.43 -22.26
C ALA A 384 17.09 -7.00 -23.54
N LEU A 385 17.80 -7.93 -24.19
CA LEU A 385 18.51 -7.69 -25.46
C LEU A 385 17.53 -7.34 -26.57
N ARG A 386 16.45 -8.11 -26.71
CA ARG A 386 15.41 -7.84 -27.71
C ARG A 386 14.87 -6.42 -27.57
N ARG A 387 14.45 -6.04 -26.36
CA ARG A 387 13.92 -4.69 -26.08
C ARG A 387 14.94 -3.58 -26.30
N LEU A 388 16.20 -3.82 -25.92
CA LEU A 388 17.28 -2.88 -26.18
C LEU A 388 17.43 -2.60 -27.68
N PHE A 389 17.49 -3.65 -28.49
CA PHE A 389 17.66 -3.46 -29.93
C PHE A 389 16.43 -2.85 -30.57
N GLU A 390 15.22 -3.18 -30.13
CA GLU A 390 14.00 -2.51 -30.57
C GLU A 390 14.04 -1.00 -30.29
N LEU A 391 14.48 -0.59 -29.09
CA LEU A 391 14.64 0.84 -28.76
C LEU A 391 15.73 1.52 -29.58
N ILE A 392 16.86 0.84 -29.81
CA ILE A 392 17.93 1.37 -30.65
C ILE A 392 17.42 1.56 -32.08
N ASP A 393 16.79 0.54 -32.67
CA ASP A 393 16.31 0.59 -34.04
C ASP A 393 15.15 1.56 -34.23
N LEU A 394 14.33 1.76 -33.20
CA LEU A 394 13.29 2.78 -33.16
C LEU A 394 13.86 4.20 -33.27
N LEU A 395 14.91 4.50 -32.51
CA LEU A 395 15.51 5.84 -32.44
C LEU A 395 16.53 6.09 -33.55
N ARG A 396 17.18 5.04 -34.07
CA ARG A 396 18.30 5.09 -35.03
C ARG A 396 18.03 5.99 -36.24
N PRO A 397 16.91 5.89 -36.98
CA PRO A 397 16.70 6.73 -38.17
C PRO A 397 16.72 8.22 -37.84
N SER A 398 16.14 8.60 -36.70
CA SER A 398 16.09 9.99 -36.27
C SER A 398 17.45 10.51 -35.80
N VAL A 399 18.23 9.69 -35.09
CA VAL A 399 19.56 10.08 -34.58
C VAL A 399 20.58 10.15 -35.72
N GLU A 400 20.58 9.18 -36.63
CA GLU A 400 21.53 9.13 -37.74
C GLU A 400 21.27 10.18 -38.83
N SER A 401 20.07 10.80 -38.84
CA SER A 401 19.77 11.98 -39.67
C SER A 401 20.48 13.26 -39.20
N MET A 402 20.94 13.32 -37.95
CA MET A 402 21.63 14.48 -37.39
C MET A 402 23.10 14.52 -37.85
N PRO A 403 23.66 15.68 -38.22
CA PRO A 403 25.06 15.78 -38.63
C PRO A 403 26.02 15.39 -37.50
N ARG A 404 27.19 14.84 -37.83
CA ARG A 404 28.26 14.59 -36.85
C ARG A 404 28.78 15.92 -36.30
N SER A 405 29.09 15.97 -35.00
CA SER A 405 29.63 17.16 -34.37
C SER A 405 30.97 17.53 -35.02
N GLY A 406 31.04 18.71 -35.65
CA GLY A 406 32.27 19.20 -36.30
C GLY A 406 32.31 19.12 -37.84
N ALA A 407 31.28 18.57 -38.50
CA ALA A 407 31.13 18.73 -39.95
C ALA A 407 30.50 20.11 -40.23
N LYS A 408 31.33 21.07 -40.70
CA LYS A 408 30.86 22.33 -41.27
C LYS A 408 30.18 22.11 -42.61
#